data_AF-A0A956U633-F1
#
_entry.id   AF-A0A956U633-F1
#
_cell.length_a   1.000
_cell.length_b   1.000
_cell.length_c   1.000
_cell.angle_alpha   90.00
_cell.angle_beta   90.00
_cell.angle_gamma   90.00
#
_symmetry.space_group_name_H-M   'P 1'
#
loop_
_entity.id
_entity.type
_entity.pdbx_description
1 polymer ?
#
loop_
_entity_poly.entity_id
_entity_poly.type
_entity_poly.pdbx_seq_one_letter_code
_entity_poly.pdbx_strand_id
1 'polypeptide(L)'
;MSVFIALCTAIFAGVGEETLIRGALQPAIGILPAAILHGILHAQFAHAPIFIIQVALWSMVMGIARRFTNTTTTIIGHAGFNFVTTFLFAFNP
;
A
#
# COMPACT_ATOMS: atom_id res chain seq x y z
N MET A 1 -18.32 2.00 9.54
CA MET A 1 -17.66 0.74 9.10
C MET A 1 -17.48 -0.17 10.31
N SER A 2 -17.65 -1.49 10.22
CA SER A 2 -17.34 -2.39 11.35
C SER A 2 -15.83 -2.65 11.43
N VAL A 3 -15.30 -2.89 12.64
CA VAL A 3 -13.88 -3.24 12.88
C VAL A 3 -13.46 -4.45 12.04
N PHE A 4 -14.38 -5.39 11.84
CA PHE A 4 -14.18 -6.55 10.98
C PHE A 4 -13.79 -6.16 9.55
N ILE A 5 -14.51 -5.23 8.92
CA ILE A 5 -14.19 -4.78 7.56
C ILE A 5 -12.83 -4.07 7.52
N ALA A 6 -12.50 -3.24 8.53
CA ALA A 6 -11.20 -2.60 8.59
C ALA A 6 -10.04 -3.62 8.68
N LEU A 7 -10.20 -4.68 9.46
CA LEU A 7 -9.23 -5.77 9.55
C LEU A 7 -9.10 -6.53 8.22
N CYS A 8 -10.22 -6.87 7.59
CA CYS A 8 -10.19 -7.55 6.29
C CYS A 8 -9.47 -6.69 5.24
N THR A 9 -9.85 -5.42 5.09
CA THR A 9 -9.21 -4.49 4.15
C THR A 9 -7.72 -4.38 4.40
N ALA A 10 -7.32 -4.21 5.67
CA ALA A 10 -5.91 -4.11 6.05
C ALA A 10 -5.10 -5.35 5.65
N ILE A 11 -5.59 -6.55 5.99
CA ILE A 11 -4.87 -7.80 5.73
C ILE A 11 -4.81 -8.09 4.23
N PHE A 12 -5.93 -8.00 3.52
CA PHE A 12 -5.97 -8.36 2.10
C PHE A 12 -5.19 -7.36 1.24
N ALA A 13 -5.31 -6.05 1.50
CA ALA A 13 -4.52 -5.05 0.79
C ALA A 13 -3.03 -5.20 1.11
N GLY A 14 -2.67 -5.30 2.40
CA GLY A 14 -1.29 -5.46 2.83
C GLY A 14 -0.63 -6.70 2.23
N VAL A 15 -1.28 -7.86 2.29
CA VAL A 15 -0.72 -9.10 1.71
C VAL A 15 -0.69 -9.03 0.18
N GLY A 16 -1.79 -8.67 -0.47
CA GLY A 16 -1.91 -8.71 -1.92
C GLY A 16 -0.97 -7.72 -2.60
N GLU A 17 -1.02 -6.45 -2.20
CA GLU A 17 -0.24 -5.38 -2.82
C GLU A 17 1.25 -5.55 -2.54
N GLU A 18 1.66 -5.87 -1.31
CA GLU A 18 3.08 -6.05 -1.01
C GLU A 18 3.66 -7.32 -1.66
N THR A 19 2.88 -8.40 -1.79
CA THR A 19 3.34 -9.59 -2.50
C THR A 19 3.59 -9.28 -3.98
N LEU A 20 2.68 -8.55 -4.63
CA LEU A 20 2.84 -8.15 -6.02
C LEU A 20 3.97 -7.13 -6.20
N ILE A 21 3.93 -6.02 -5.47
CA ILE A 21 4.85 -4.90 -5.67
C ILE A 21 6.24 -5.26 -5.12
N ARG A 22 6.38 -5.80 -3.90
CA ARG A 22 7.69 -6.04 -3.25
C ARG A 22 8.23 -7.43 -3.53
N GLY A 23 7.34 -8.40 -3.70
CA GLY A 23 7.69 -9.78 -4.02
C GLY A 23 8.04 -9.99 -5.49
N ALA A 24 7.30 -9.37 -6.42
CA ALA A 24 7.47 -9.61 -7.85
C ALA A 24 8.04 -8.40 -8.62
N LEU A 25 7.39 -7.24 -8.56
CA LEU A 25 7.72 -6.12 -9.45
C LEU A 25 9.01 -5.38 -9.04
N GLN A 26 9.14 -4.96 -7.79
CA GLN A 26 10.30 -4.22 -7.30
C GLN A 26 11.63 -4.97 -7.52
N PRO A 27 11.76 -6.29 -7.31
CA PRO A 27 12.97 -7.04 -7.65
C PRO A 27 13.25 -7.09 -9.16
N ALA A 28 12.21 -7.08 -10.00
CA ALA A 28 12.35 -7.19 -11.45
C ALA A 28 12.68 -5.86 -12.14
N ILE A 29 12.06 -4.75 -11.72
CA ILE A 29 12.17 -3.45 -12.40
C ILE A 29 12.76 -2.34 -11.51
N GLY A 30 12.97 -2.59 -10.22
CA GLY A 30 13.50 -1.62 -9.27
C GLY A 30 12.42 -0.80 -8.54
N ILE A 31 12.86 0.01 -7.57
CA ILE A 31 11.96 0.72 -6.63
C ILE A 31 11.10 1.78 -7.33
N LEU A 32 11.72 2.70 -8.06
CA LEU A 32 11.03 3.84 -8.68
C LEU A 32 9.94 3.41 -9.67
N PRO A 33 10.21 2.55 -10.68
CA PRO A 33 9.17 2.16 -11.63
C PRO A 33 8.09 1.28 -10.99
N ALA A 34 8.42 0.42 -10.02
CA ALA A 34 7.41 -0.32 -9.27
C ALA A 34 6.50 0.61 -8.43
N ALA A 35 7.06 1.68 -7.85
CA ALA A 35 6.30 2.68 -7.10
C ALA A 35 5.34 3.48 -8.01
N ILE A 36 5.82 3.92 -9.18
CA ILE A 36 4.98 4.61 -10.18
C ILE A 36 3.85 3.68 -10.66
N LEU A 37 4.18 2.43 -11.01
CA LEU A 37 3.19 1.45 -11.44
C LEU A 37 2.14 1.20 -10.35
N HIS A 38 2.56 1.11 -9.09
CA HIS A 38 1.62 0.96 -7.98
C HIS A 38 0.64 2.12 -7.86
N GLY A 39 1.10 3.37 -8.04
CA GLY A 39 0.22 4.53 -8.13
C GLY A 39 -0.75 4.42 -9.31
N ILE A 40 -0.27 4.03 -10.50
CA ILE A 40 -1.11 3.88 -11.70
C ILE A 40 -2.18 2.79 -11.51
N LEU A 41 -1.89 1.71 -10.79
CA LEU A 41 -2.88 0.67 -10.45
C LEU A 41 -4.08 1.21 -9.63
N HIS A 42 -3.96 2.43 -9.09
CA HIS A 42 -5.03 3.16 -8.41
C HIS A 42 -5.81 4.11 -9.34
N ALA A 43 -5.77 3.89 -10.66
CA ALA A 43 -6.45 4.71 -11.66
C ALA A 43 -7.98 4.84 -11.46
N GLN A 44 -8.62 3.97 -10.69
CA GLN A 44 -10.02 4.15 -10.26
C GLN A 44 -10.25 5.47 -9.51
N PHE A 45 -9.19 6.06 -8.95
CA PHE A 45 -9.19 7.38 -8.30
C PHE A 45 -8.69 8.50 -9.23
N ALA A 46 -8.84 8.38 -10.55
CA ALA A 46 -8.38 9.39 -11.52
C ALA A 46 -8.93 10.80 -11.26
N HIS A 47 -10.09 10.94 -10.62
CA HIS A 47 -10.66 12.23 -10.20
C HIS A 47 -9.89 12.88 -9.03
N ALA A 48 -9.02 12.14 -8.36
CA ALA A 48 -8.18 12.59 -7.25
C ALA A 48 -6.69 12.32 -7.58
N PRO A 49 -6.08 13.05 -8.54
CA PRO A 49 -4.71 12.78 -9.00
C PRO A 49 -3.65 12.91 -7.90
N ILE A 50 -3.89 13.77 -6.90
CA ILE A 50 -3.03 13.92 -5.73
C ILE A 50 -2.95 12.61 -4.93
N PHE A 51 -4.06 11.86 -4.82
CA PHE A 51 -4.09 10.57 -4.13
C PHE A 51 -3.20 9.54 -4.84
N ILE A 52 -3.23 9.49 -6.17
CA ILE A 52 -2.37 8.61 -6.97
C ILE A 52 -0.88 8.89 -6.71
N ILE A 53 -0.50 10.17 -6.64
CA ILE A 53 0.87 10.58 -6.32
C ILE A 53 1.22 10.17 -4.89
N GLN A 54 0.32 10.36 -3.92
CA GLN A 54 0.54 9.94 -2.53
C GLN A 54 0.76 8.43 -2.43
N VAL A 55 -0.02 7.62 -3.14
CA VAL A 55 0.16 6.16 -3.20
C VAL A 55 1.53 5.80 -3.80
N ALA A 56 1.95 6.46 -4.88
CA ALA A 56 3.27 6.22 -5.47
C ALA A 56 4.41 6.58 -4.50
N LEU A 57 4.30 7.71 -3.78
CA LEU A 57 5.29 8.12 -2.78
C LEU A 57 5.33 7.16 -1.58
N TRP A 58 4.16 6.77 -1.06
CA TRP A 58 4.06 5.74 -0.02
C TRP A 58 4.67 4.43 -0.49
N SER A 59 4.41 4.06 -1.74
CA SER A 59 4.96 2.87 -2.34
C SER A 59 6.49 2.91 -2.42
N MET A 60 7.07 4.08 -2.73
CA MET A 60 8.51 4.29 -2.70
C MET A 60 9.09 4.12 -1.28
N VAL A 61 8.44 4.69 -0.26
CA VAL A 61 8.88 4.54 1.16
C VAL A 61 8.89 3.07 1.56
N MET A 62 7.83 2.32 1.26
CA MET A 62 7.76 0.89 1.52
C MET A 62 8.78 0.09 0.70
N GLY A 63 9.08 0.52 -0.52
CA GLY A 63 10.13 -0.09 -1.33
C GLY A 63 11.53 0.11 -0.76
N ILE A 64 11.81 1.29 -0.18
CA ILE A 64 13.04 1.55 0.57
C ILE A 64 13.08 0.70 1.84
N ALA A 65 11.98 0.64 2.61
CA ALA A 65 11.90 -0.22 3.78
C ALA A 65 12.18 -1.69 3.43
N ARG A 66 11.61 -2.19 2.33
CA ARG A 66 11.86 -3.55 1.81
C ARG A 66 13.33 -3.81 1.48
N ARG A 67 14.08 -2.79 1.04
CA ARG A 67 15.51 -2.91 0.73
C ARG A 67 16.35 -3.23 1.97
N PHE A 68 15.93 -2.74 3.14
CA PHE A 68 16.63 -2.95 4.40
C PHE A 68 16.00 -4.03 5.29
N THR A 69 14.88 -4.62 4.85
CA THR A 69 14.10 -5.60 5.63
C THR A 69 13.64 -6.77 4.73
N ASN A 70 12.35 -7.12 4.75
CA ASN A 70 11.75 -8.18 3.97
C ASN A 70 10.28 -7.86 3.64
N THR A 71 9.64 -8.69 2.82
CA THR A 71 8.25 -8.45 2.36
C THR A 71 7.25 -8.59 3.51
N THR A 72 7.50 -9.45 4.49
CA THR A 72 6.63 -9.58 5.67
C THR A 72 6.61 -8.30 6.51
N THR A 73 7.76 -7.64 6.67
CA THR A 73 7.84 -6.34 7.35
C THR A 73 6.99 -5.28 6.63
N THR A 74 7.06 -5.22 5.29
CA THR A 74 6.25 -4.25 4.55
C THR A 74 4.76 -4.60 4.53
N ILE A 75 4.39 -5.89 4.53
CA ILE A 75 3.00 -6.36 4.72
C ILE A 75 2.44 -5.82 6.04
N ILE A 76 3.17 -6.00 7.13
CA ILE A 76 2.73 -5.54 8.46
C ILE A 76 2.60 -4.02 8.48
N GLY A 77 3.58 -3.29 7.93
CA GLY A 77 3.56 -1.83 7.87
C GLY A 77 2.40 -1.27 7.05
N HIS A 78 2.15 -1.85 5.87
CA HIS A 78 1.05 -1.46 5.00
C HIS A 78 -0.31 -1.82 5.63
N ALA A 79 -0.48 -3.06 6.09
CA ALA A 79 -1.71 -3.49 6.75
C ALA A 79 -2.01 -2.61 7.98
N GLY A 80 -1.00 -2.29 8.79
CA GLY A 80 -1.14 -1.37 9.92
C GLY A 80 -1.62 0.02 9.51
N PHE A 81 -1.05 0.60 8.46
CA PHE A 81 -1.50 1.89 7.93
C PHE A 81 -2.95 1.85 7.44
N ASN A 82 -3.32 0.84 6.66
CA ASN A 82 -4.69 0.68 6.14
C ASN A 82 -5.69 0.42 7.27
N PHE A 83 -5.30 -0.34 8.30
CA PHE A 83 -6.14 -0.56 9.46
C PHE A 83 -6.41 0.74 10.20
N VAL A 84 -5.37 1.50 10.56
CA VAL A 84 -5.50 2.76 11.31
C VAL A 84 -6.31 3.78 10.52
N THR A 85 -6.01 3.98 9.24
CA THR A 85 -6.75 4.94 8.40
C THR A 85 -8.22 4.53 8.26
N THR A 86 -8.51 3.28 7.90
CA THR A 86 -9.88 2.79 7.75
C THR A 86 -10.66 2.84 9.06
N PHE A 87 -10.01 2.51 10.18
CA PHE A 87 -10.62 2.61 11.50
C PHE A 87 -10.92 4.07 11.85
N LEU A 88 -9.98 4.99 11.68
CA LEU A 88 -10.20 6.40 12.00
C LEU A 88 -11.31 7.02 11.15
N PHE A 89 -11.32 6.78 9.83
CA PHE A 89 -12.41 7.23 8.96
C PHE A 89 -13.78 6.63 9.32
N ALA A 90 -13.80 5.46 9.95
CA ALA A 90 -15.05 4.82 10.36
C ALA A 90 -15.68 5.40 11.63
N PHE A 91 -14.86 5.97 12.52
CA PHE A 91 -15.27 6.47 13.84
C PHE A 91 -15.17 7.99 13.99
N ASN A 92 -14.62 8.69 12.99
CA ASN A 92 -14.58 10.15 12.89
C ASN A 92 -14.78 10.58 11.42
N PRO A 93 -16.02 10.51 10.91
CA PRO A 93 -16.34 10.76 9.50
C PRO A 93 -16.19 12.23 9.08
#